data_AF-A0AAV9H9B5-F1
#
_entry.id   AF-A0AAV9H9B5-F1
#
_cell.length_a   1.000
_cell.length_b   1.000
_cell.length_c   1.000
_cell.angle_alpha   90.00
_cell.angle_beta   90.00
_cell.angle_gamma   90.00
#
_symmetry.space_group_name_H-M   'P 1'
#
loop_
_entity.id
_entity.type
_entity.pdbx_description
1 polymer ?
#
loop_
_entity_poly.entity_id
_entity_poly.type
_entity_poly.pdbx_seq_one_letter_code
_entity_poly.pdbx_strand_id
1 'polypeptide(L)'
;MNETITRAFSAALRRPGICLYRRPVGYPLGASRKLSSTCRLHTMLKSNRLKQVFLEGGRPAMGFWQMIPGANVSRILAKSGADWVMVDCEHGNIDDAAMHDAVPAIAALGVSPIVRIPDRQPWMVKRALDSGAHGILVPLIRTVDEVKQVVSAAKFPPDGTRGFGSPIAMQNFDPEPTFTEYLQQANESLLTMVQIETKEALDSVEEIAPLVDVVFIGPFDLGNNIGHPIVNGKMDVELDEAIARVLKATVAAGKKAGIFCSSGEQAKQPHPSLLNKPAMSQKCVHQGCGKTFADGSDEVCRYHPGPPVFHEGQKGWKCCKPRVLTFEEFMAIEPCTEGKHSTTDLPPKIEKKEADPALTEASTNFAPPPPRAPVAAPQHIPTPPPPAAESEDDDESIEIPDGRICRRKGCGATYNKGSAREGESCVHHPGAPIFHEGSKGYSCCKRRVLEFDQFMKIEGCKTKNRHLFVGGEKKNQEKDANGSAGEEVVETVRTDFYQTPTSVIASFFLKKIDKDAAKVEFQGQSVDLDLPTTDTPVPKRYKTQVPLFGAIDTDKSSFKILGTKLEVTLVKADGSSWPVLRSDDRLTGEILQVGRAGRA
;
A
#
# COMPACT_ATOMS: atom_id res chain seq x y z
N MET A 1 -39.13 36.94 51.54
CA MET A 1 -37.79 36.46 51.11
C MET A 1 -37.87 36.12 49.63
N ASN A 2 -37.92 37.19 48.87
CA ASN A 2 -37.94 37.36 47.41
C ASN A 2 -37.15 38.66 47.24
N GLU A 3 -36.39 38.82 46.15
CA GLU A 3 -35.52 39.99 45.80
C GLU A 3 -33.99 39.88 46.03
N THR A 4 -33.34 38.77 45.68
CA THR A 4 -31.86 38.80 45.48
C THR A 4 -31.32 37.99 44.29
N ILE A 5 -32.17 37.43 43.42
CA ILE A 5 -31.71 36.64 42.24
C ILE A 5 -32.27 37.23 40.93
N THR A 6 -32.09 38.54 40.72
CA THR A 6 -32.51 39.19 39.46
C THR A 6 -31.57 40.32 39.02
N ARG A 7 -30.28 40.25 39.40
CA ARG A 7 -29.29 41.30 39.04
C ARG A 7 -27.94 40.78 38.50
N ALA A 8 -27.91 39.60 37.87
CA ALA A 8 -26.68 39.07 37.24
C ALA A 8 -26.84 38.63 35.77
N PHE A 9 -27.81 39.18 35.02
CA PHE A 9 -28.09 38.76 33.63
C PHE A 9 -28.08 39.88 32.57
N SER A 10 -27.39 41.01 32.80
CA SER A 10 -27.42 42.12 31.81
C SER A 10 -26.09 42.86 31.60
N ALA A 11 -24.98 42.14 31.40
CA ALA A 11 -23.72 42.77 30.98
C ALA A 11 -22.82 41.84 30.14
N ALA A 12 -23.24 41.54 28.89
CA ALA A 12 -22.33 41.08 27.82
C ALA A 12 -23.00 41.17 26.44
N LEU A 13 -23.43 42.38 26.03
CA LEU A 13 -23.88 42.68 24.67
C LEU A 13 -23.03 43.83 24.10
N ARG A 14 -21.88 43.53 23.48
CA ARG A 14 -21.22 44.35 22.44
C ARG A 14 -20.35 43.47 21.50
N ARG A 15 -21.01 43.00 20.40
CA ARG A 15 -20.61 42.74 18.98
C ARG A 15 -19.12 42.54 18.54
N PRO A 16 -18.85 41.99 17.32
CA PRO A 16 -19.62 41.04 16.49
C PRO A 16 -18.77 39.88 15.89
N GLY A 17 -19.42 38.76 15.59
CA GLY A 17 -18.84 37.66 14.81
C GLY A 17 -19.84 36.53 14.54
N ILE A 18 -21.12 36.88 14.38
CA ILE A 18 -22.20 35.93 14.12
C ILE A 18 -22.32 35.79 12.60
N CYS A 19 -21.90 34.64 12.07
CA CYS A 19 -22.28 34.20 10.73
C CYS A 19 -23.57 33.36 10.87
N LEU A 20 -24.72 34.03 10.84
CA LEU A 20 -26.03 33.36 10.75
C LEU A 20 -26.17 32.80 9.34
N TYR A 21 -26.10 31.48 9.18
CA TYR A 21 -26.48 30.81 7.94
C TYR A 21 -28.01 30.82 7.83
N ARG A 22 -28.55 31.83 7.15
CA ARG A 22 -29.94 31.89 6.73
C ARG A 22 -30.13 30.88 5.58
N ARG A 23 -30.96 29.84 5.76
CA ARG A 23 -31.39 28.95 4.67
C ARG A 23 -32.07 29.77 3.56
N PRO A 24 -31.65 29.70 2.29
CA PRO A 24 -32.52 30.03 1.18
C PRO A 24 -33.35 28.79 0.82
N VAL A 25 -34.65 28.98 0.81
CA VAL A 25 -35.63 28.08 0.18
C VAL A 25 -35.40 28.12 -1.34
N GLY A 26 -35.34 26.95 -1.99
CA GLY A 26 -35.37 26.82 -3.45
C GLY A 26 -34.13 26.13 -4.05
N TYR A 27 -34.32 24.93 -4.60
CA TYR A 27 -33.36 24.25 -5.48
C TYR A 27 -33.38 24.87 -6.89
N PRO A 28 -32.28 24.74 -7.65
CA PRO A 28 -32.33 23.78 -8.76
C PRO A 28 -31.15 22.79 -8.74
N LEU A 29 -31.39 21.66 -9.42
CA LEU A 29 -30.46 20.56 -9.66
C LEU A 29 -29.27 21.02 -10.53
N GLY A 30 -28.06 20.59 -10.17
CA GLY A 30 -26.86 20.73 -11.01
C GLY A 30 -25.87 21.80 -10.58
N ALA A 31 -25.20 21.62 -9.45
CA ALA A 31 -23.94 22.32 -9.17
C ALA A 31 -23.05 21.47 -8.24
N SER A 32 -21.90 21.03 -8.76
CA SER A 32 -20.83 20.42 -7.98
C SER A 32 -20.33 21.43 -6.94
N ARG A 33 -20.66 21.20 -5.66
CA ARG A 33 -20.13 22.00 -4.55
C ARG A 33 -18.66 21.64 -4.36
N LYS A 34 -17.75 22.43 -4.93
CA LYS A 34 -16.41 22.58 -4.34
C LYS A 34 -16.60 23.28 -2.99
N LEU A 35 -16.42 22.54 -1.89
CA LEU A 35 -16.34 23.14 -0.56
C LEU A 35 -15.20 24.17 -0.56
N SER A 36 -15.53 25.39 -0.16
CA SER A 36 -14.59 26.48 0.07
C SER A 36 -13.54 26.06 1.11
N SER A 37 -12.28 26.42 0.84
CA SER A 37 -11.05 26.04 1.56
C SER A 37 -10.91 26.60 2.99
N THR A 38 -12.01 26.93 3.68
CA THR A 38 -11.97 27.51 5.04
C THR A 38 -13.05 26.98 5.99
N CYS A 39 -13.71 25.85 5.71
CA CYS A 39 -14.55 25.19 6.70
C CYS A 39 -13.64 24.40 7.66
N ARG A 40 -13.37 24.92 8.87
CA ARG A 40 -12.68 24.15 9.91
C ARG A 40 -13.53 22.90 10.19
N LEU A 41 -12.99 21.71 9.89
CA LEU A 41 -13.60 20.44 10.29
C LEU A 41 -13.90 20.50 11.78
N HIS A 42 -15.15 20.28 12.16
CA HIS A 42 -15.54 20.25 13.56
C HIS A 42 -15.02 18.96 14.23
N THR A 43 -15.05 18.94 15.55
CA THR A 43 -14.41 17.92 16.40
C THR A 43 -14.72 16.49 15.96
N MET A 44 -15.99 16.12 15.87
CA MET A 44 -16.37 14.76 15.49
C MET A 44 -15.91 14.34 14.09
N LEU A 45 -15.94 15.27 13.12
CA LEU A 45 -15.50 14.98 11.76
C LEU A 45 -13.98 14.76 11.69
N LYS A 46 -13.21 15.43 12.56
CA LYS A 46 -11.77 15.21 12.72
C LYS A 46 -11.40 13.88 13.37
N SER A 47 -12.30 13.22 14.08
CA SER A 47 -12.05 11.88 14.61
C SER A 47 -12.52 10.79 13.65
N ASN A 48 -13.53 11.05 12.82
CA ASN A 48 -14.00 10.08 11.82
C ASN A 48 -13.04 9.95 10.63
N ARG A 49 -12.01 9.11 10.77
CA ARG A 49 -11.00 8.84 9.75
C ARG A 49 -11.59 8.39 8.42
N LEU A 50 -12.54 7.45 8.42
CA LEU A 50 -13.19 7.00 7.19
C LEU A 50 -13.84 8.15 6.42
N LYS A 51 -14.56 9.04 7.12
CA LYS A 51 -15.19 10.20 6.51
C LYS A 51 -14.18 11.24 6.02
N GLN A 52 -13.04 11.39 6.69
CA GLN A 52 -11.95 12.24 6.19
C GLN A 52 -11.39 11.72 4.87
N VAL A 53 -11.13 10.41 4.76
CA VAL A 53 -10.65 9.82 3.49
C VAL A 53 -11.63 10.07 2.34
N PHE A 54 -12.93 10.04 2.63
CA PHE A 54 -13.96 10.37 1.63
C PHE A 54 -13.92 11.83 1.15
N LEU A 55 -13.56 12.76 2.05
CA LEU A 55 -13.46 14.20 1.76
C LEU A 55 -12.13 14.57 1.10
N GLU A 56 -11.02 13.98 1.54
CA GLU A 56 -9.69 14.12 0.94
C GLU A 56 -9.71 13.62 -0.51
N GLY A 57 -10.34 12.47 -0.73
CA GLY A 57 -10.37 11.82 -2.04
C GLY A 57 -8.98 11.29 -2.47
N GLY A 58 -8.86 10.92 -3.74
CA GLY A 58 -7.57 10.52 -4.33
C GLY A 58 -7.12 9.08 -4.04
N ARG A 59 -7.75 8.37 -3.09
CA ARG A 59 -7.51 6.94 -2.85
C ARG A 59 -8.74 6.21 -2.28
N PRO A 60 -8.83 4.88 -2.41
CA PRO A 60 -9.77 4.07 -1.65
C PRO A 60 -9.48 4.10 -0.14
N ALA A 61 -10.53 3.96 0.66
CA ALA A 61 -10.42 3.73 2.10
C ALA A 61 -10.32 2.23 2.37
N MET A 62 -9.27 1.79 3.05
CA MET A 62 -9.03 0.37 3.31
C MET A 62 -9.39 0.02 4.75
N GLY A 63 -10.05 -1.13 4.94
CA GLY A 63 -10.46 -1.57 6.27
C GLY A 63 -10.31 -3.07 6.49
N PHE A 64 -10.35 -3.46 7.77
CA PHE A 64 -10.30 -4.86 8.20
C PHE A 64 -11.62 -5.30 8.78
N TRP A 65 -11.94 -6.59 8.62
CA TRP A 65 -13.13 -7.21 9.18
C TRP A 65 -12.78 -7.97 10.47
N GLN A 66 -13.31 -7.53 11.61
CA GLN A 66 -13.08 -8.18 12.90
C GLN A 66 -14.27 -9.05 13.27
N MET A 67 -14.05 -10.36 13.29
CA MET A 67 -15.08 -11.36 13.64
C MET A 67 -14.86 -12.02 15.01
N ILE A 68 -13.73 -11.75 15.67
CA ILE A 68 -13.39 -12.31 16.99
C ILE A 68 -13.28 -11.19 18.02
N PRO A 69 -13.66 -11.45 19.29
CA PRO A 69 -13.65 -10.43 20.32
C PRO A 69 -12.21 -10.19 20.83
N GLY A 70 -12.01 -9.02 21.46
CA GLY A 70 -10.78 -8.71 22.20
C GLY A 70 -10.15 -7.38 21.80
N ALA A 71 -9.99 -6.48 22.77
CA ALA A 71 -9.41 -5.16 22.57
C ALA A 71 -7.97 -5.19 22.00
N ASN A 72 -7.18 -6.23 22.33
CA ASN A 72 -5.85 -6.40 21.76
C ASN A 72 -5.90 -6.72 20.26
N VAL A 73 -6.86 -7.53 19.82
CA VAL A 73 -7.09 -7.80 18.39
C VAL A 73 -7.46 -6.50 17.68
N SER A 74 -8.41 -5.75 18.25
CA SER A 74 -8.82 -4.45 17.73
C SER A 74 -7.64 -3.46 17.58
N ARG A 75 -6.75 -3.39 18.57
CA ARG A 75 -5.55 -2.54 18.51
C ARG A 75 -4.54 -3.01 17.45
N ILE A 76 -4.37 -4.31 17.28
CA ILE A 76 -3.49 -4.88 16.25
C ILE A 76 -4.01 -4.52 14.85
N LEU A 77 -5.32 -4.69 14.61
CA LEU A 77 -5.94 -4.34 13.34
C LEU A 77 -5.81 -2.84 13.04
N ALA A 78 -6.10 -1.97 14.01
CA ALA A 78 -5.99 -0.52 13.84
C ALA A 78 -4.54 -0.06 13.59
N LYS A 79 -3.53 -0.68 14.23
CA LYS A 79 -2.11 -0.35 13.98
C LYS A 79 -1.57 -0.86 12.65
N SER A 80 -2.32 -1.70 11.94
CA SER A 80 -1.89 -2.31 10.68
C SER A 80 -2.06 -1.39 9.45
N GLY A 81 -2.43 -0.12 9.67
CA GLY A 81 -2.56 0.89 8.61
C GLY A 81 -3.95 0.98 7.97
N ALA A 82 -4.97 0.40 8.59
CA ALA A 82 -6.35 0.53 8.14
C ALA A 82 -6.92 1.93 8.45
N ASP A 83 -7.79 2.41 7.57
CA ASP A 83 -8.57 3.63 7.80
C ASP A 83 -9.79 3.38 8.70
N TRP A 84 -10.29 2.14 8.69
CA TRP A 84 -11.44 1.70 9.45
C TRP A 84 -11.38 0.21 9.80
N VAL A 85 -12.10 -0.19 10.85
CA VAL A 85 -12.27 -1.59 11.24
C VAL A 85 -13.75 -1.87 11.39
N MET A 86 -14.23 -2.93 10.74
CA MET A 86 -15.58 -3.46 10.92
C MET A 86 -15.63 -4.34 12.17
N VAL A 87 -16.39 -3.93 13.17
CA VAL A 87 -16.76 -4.75 14.33
C VAL A 87 -18.04 -5.50 13.97
N ASP A 88 -17.90 -6.79 13.70
CA ASP A 88 -18.99 -7.58 13.14
C ASP A 88 -19.83 -8.26 14.24
N CYS A 89 -21.00 -7.71 14.51
CA CYS A 89 -21.95 -8.26 15.48
C CYS A 89 -23.00 -9.19 14.83
N GLU A 90 -22.98 -9.37 13.50
CA GLU A 90 -23.95 -10.21 12.78
C GLU A 90 -23.44 -11.65 12.64
N HIS A 91 -22.25 -11.82 12.07
CA HIS A 91 -21.62 -13.13 11.88
C HIS A 91 -20.37 -13.34 12.73
N GLY A 92 -19.86 -12.27 13.35
CA GLY A 92 -18.74 -12.38 14.28
C GLY A 92 -19.19 -12.92 15.64
N ASN A 93 -18.25 -13.49 16.38
CA ASN A 93 -18.41 -13.84 17.78
C ASN A 93 -18.23 -12.60 18.67
N ILE A 94 -18.93 -11.51 18.35
CA ILE A 94 -18.85 -10.23 19.03
C ILE A 94 -20.26 -9.89 19.49
N ASP A 95 -20.49 -10.11 20.78
CA ASP A 95 -21.69 -9.63 21.43
C ASP A 95 -21.59 -8.13 21.74
N ASP A 96 -22.64 -7.62 22.34
CA ASP A 96 -22.79 -6.22 22.65
C ASP A 96 -21.75 -5.67 23.66
N ALA A 97 -21.28 -6.51 24.59
CA ALA A 97 -20.22 -6.15 25.53
C ALA A 97 -18.86 -6.10 24.83
N ALA A 98 -18.54 -7.14 24.04
CA ALA A 98 -17.31 -7.18 23.25
C ALA A 98 -17.23 -6.05 22.22
N MET A 99 -18.36 -5.62 21.65
CA MET A 99 -18.45 -4.43 20.81
C MET A 99 -18.05 -3.16 21.59
N HIS A 100 -18.56 -3.00 22.81
CA HIS A 100 -18.22 -1.87 23.68
C HIS A 100 -16.75 -1.86 24.12
N ASP A 101 -16.06 -3.01 24.10
CA ASP A 101 -14.61 -3.09 24.32
C ASP A 101 -13.81 -2.80 23.05
N ALA A 102 -14.29 -3.23 21.89
CA ALA A 102 -13.60 -3.10 20.60
C ALA A 102 -13.61 -1.66 20.07
N VAL A 103 -14.77 -1.00 20.11
CA VAL A 103 -14.97 0.37 19.58
C VAL A 103 -13.99 1.39 20.18
N PRO A 104 -13.87 1.56 21.51
CA PRO A 104 -12.91 2.49 22.09
C PRO A 104 -11.46 2.10 21.78
N ALA A 105 -11.15 0.80 21.71
CA ALA A 105 -9.80 0.33 21.41
C ALA A 105 -9.34 0.69 19.99
N ILE A 106 -10.27 0.71 19.02
CA ILE A 106 -10.03 1.15 17.63
C ILE A 106 -9.93 2.67 17.58
N ALA A 107 -10.91 3.37 18.15
CA ALA A 107 -11.00 4.83 18.10
C ALA A 107 -9.77 5.51 18.73
N ALA A 108 -9.27 4.97 19.85
CA ALA A 108 -8.07 5.48 20.54
C ALA A 108 -6.78 5.45 19.68
N LEU A 109 -6.80 4.79 18.53
CA LEU A 109 -5.68 4.73 17.58
C LEU A 109 -5.93 5.58 16.32
N GLY A 110 -6.96 6.42 16.32
CA GLY A 110 -7.28 7.31 15.19
C GLY A 110 -7.85 6.59 13.96
N VAL A 111 -8.32 5.36 14.14
CA VAL A 111 -8.97 4.54 13.10
C VAL A 111 -10.48 4.56 13.33
N SER A 112 -11.30 4.54 12.27
CA SER A 112 -12.77 4.55 12.46
C SER A 112 -13.31 3.16 12.83
N PRO A 113 -13.90 2.97 14.03
CA PRO A 113 -14.72 1.80 14.30
C PRO A 113 -16.07 1.92 13.58
N ILE A 114 -16.37 0.94 12.73
CA ILE A 114 -17.68 0.78 12.10
C ILE A 114 -18.30 -0.49 12.67
N VAL A 115 -19.56 -0.43 13.11
CA VAL A 115 -20.24 -1.61 13.67
C VAL A 115 -21.21 -2.17 12.64
N ARG A 116 -21.04 -3.43 12.25
CA ARG A 116 -22.09 -4.17 11.54
C ARG A 116 -23.06 -4.71 12.57
N ILE A 117 -24.29 -4.21 12.56
CA ILE A 117 -25.33 -4.62 13.52
C ILE A 117 -26.02 -5.92 13.06
N PRO A 118 -26.59 -6.73 13.98
CA PRO A 118 -27.23 -7.99 13.61
C PRO A 118 -28.51 -7.84 12.78
N ASP A 119 -29.25 -6.73 12.98
CA ASP A 119 -30.50 -6.42 12.27
C ASP A 119 -30.78 -4.90 12.34
N ARG A 120 -31.69 -4.40 11.51
CA ARG A 120 -32.07 -2.99 11.36
C ARG A 120 -32.89 -2.38 12.52
N GLN A 121 -32.99 -3.06 13.67
CA GLN A 121 -33.82 -2.59 14.77
C GLN A 121 -33.29 -1.27 15.36
N PRO A 122 -34.15 -0.26 15.62
CA PRO A 122 -33.69 1.05 16.11
C PRO A 122 -32.86 1.00 17.41
N TRP A 123 -33.14 0.03 18.29
CA TRP A 123 -32.38 -0.13 19.53
C TRP A 123 -30.96 -0.66 19.28
N MET A 124 -30.73 -1.47 18.24
CA MET A 124 -29.40 -1.95 17.84
C MET A 124 -28.58 -0.82 17.24
N VAL A 125 -29.18 -0.02 16.35
CA VAL A 125 -28.59 1.22 15.82
C VAL A 125 -28.15 2.14 16.95
N LYS A 126 -29.05 2.39 17.91
CA LYS A 126 -28.77 3.22 19.08
C LYS A 126 -27.59 2.68 19.88
N ARG A 127 -27.59 1.38 20.22
CA ARG A 127 -26.52 0.77 21.02
C ARG A 127 -25.16 0.81 20.32
N ALA A 128 -25.11 0.53 19.03
CA ALA A 128 -23.88 0.63 18.24
C ALA A 128 -23.33 2.06 18.25
N LEU A 129 -24.15 3.07 18.00
CA LEU A 129 -23.69 4.46 17.99
C LEU A 129 -23.43 5.02 19.40
N ASP A 130 -24.11 4.51 20.43
CA ASP A 130 -23.92 4.90 21.83
C ASP A 130 -22.60 4.35 22.41
N SER A 131 -22.04 3.31 21.79
CA SER A 131 -20.68 2.83 22.06
C SER A 131 -19.60 3.81 21.58
N GLY A 132 -19.96 4.83 20.78
CA GLY A 132 -19.01 5.75 20.16
C GLY A 132 -18.52 5.33 18.78
N ALA A 133 -19.20 4.38 18.12
CA ALA A 133 -18.89 4.00 16.75
C ALA A 133 -18.98 5.21 15.79
N HIS A 134 -18.07 5.27 14.81
CA HIS A 134 -18.05 6.34 13.79
C HIS A 134 -19.07 6.12 12.67
N GLY A 135 -19.68 4.94 12.62
CA GLY A 135 -20.75 4.59 11.72
C GLY A 135 -21.27 3.20 11.96
N ILE A 136 -22.37 2.88 11.28
CA ILE A 136 -23.01 1.56 11.30
C ILE A 136 -23.13 1.01 9.89
N LEU A 137 -23.04 -0.31 9.77
CA LEU A 137 -23.43 -1.08 8.60
C LEU A 137 -24.64 -1.95 8.93
N VAL A 138 -25.71 -1.79 8.16
CA VAL A 138 -26.96 -2.52 8.37
C VAL A 138 -27.15 -3.59 7.29
N PRO A 139 -27.20 -4.87 7.66
CA PRO A 139 -27.40 -5.97 6.72
C PRO A 139 -28.88 -6.17 6.37
N LEU A 140 -29.14 -7.08 5.44
CA LEU A 140 -30.45 -7.65 5.10
C LEU A 140 -31.55 -6.61 4.80
N ILE A 141 -31.18 -5.47 4.21
CA ILE A 141 -32.15 -4.51 3.69
C ILE A 141 -32.88 -5.13 2.51
N ARG A 142 -34.20 -4.89 2.44
CA ARG A 142 -35.08 -5.35 1.34
C ARG A 142 -35.84 -4.22 0.69
N THR A 143 -36.13 -3.15 1.40
CA THR A 143 -36.96 -2.05 0.87
C THR A 143 -36.38 -0.67 1.14
N VAL A 144 -36.79 0.30 0.32
CA VAL A 144 -36.44 1.72 0.49
C VAL A 144 -36.92 2.26 1.84
N ASP A 145 -38.09 1.82 2.30
CA ASP A 145 -38.66 2.30 3.56
C ASP A 145 -37.91 1.78 4.79
N GLU A 146 -37.39 0.55 4.74
CA GLU A 146 -36.47 0.05 5.77
C GLU A 146 -35.22 0.93 5.88
N VAL A 147 -34.66 1.37 4.75
CA VAL A 147 -33.50 2.29 4.72
C VAL A 147 -33.85 3.64 5.36
N LYS A 148 -35.03 4.20 5.05
CA LYS A 148 -35.49 5.45 5.68
C LYS A 148 -35.63 5.30 7.19
N GLN A 149 -36.14 4.16 7.67
CA GLN A 149 -36.26 3.88 9.10
C GLN A 149 -34.88 3.80 9.77
N VAL A 150 -33.91 3.14 9.13
CA VAL A 150 -32.52 3.07 9.62
C VAL A 150 -31.89 4.46 9.70
N VAL A 151 -32.00 5.27 8.64
CA VAL A 151 -31.46 6.64 8.60
C VAL A 151 -32.10 7.50 9.69
N SER A 152 -33.41 7.37 9.90
CA SER A 152 -34.13 8.05 10.98
C SER A 152 -33.63 7.59 12.36
N ALA A 153 -33.43 6.29 12.57
CA ALA A 153 -32.95 5.75 13.84
C ALA A 153 -31.48 6.13 14.15
N ALA A 154 -30.67 6.42 13.12
CA ALA A 154 -29.27 6.81 13.28
C ALA A 154 -29.09 8.30 13.61
N LYS A 155 -30.07 9.16 13.31
CA LYS A 155 -29.98 10.62 13.44
C LYS A 155 -30.80 11.16 14.61
N PHE A 156 -30.27 12.19 15.27
CA PHE A 156 -30.99 12.95 16.28
C PHE A 156 -32.06 13.86 15.66
N PRO A 157 -33.11 14.23 16.42
CA PRO A 157 -34.08 15.24 15.99
C PRO A 157 -33.40 16.56 15.59
N PRO A 158 -33.90 17.27 14.56
CA PRO A 158 -35.13 17.00 13.80
C PRO A 158 -34.97 16.03 12.61
N ASP A 159 -33.75 15.59 12.29
CA ASP A 159 -33.49 14.79 11.08
C ASP A 159 -33.79 13.29 11.27
N GLY A 160 -34.04 12.86 12.50
CA GLY A 160 -34.33 11.49 12.87
C GLY A 160 -34.96 11.36 14.25
N THR A 161 -34.93 10.15 14.78
CA THR A 161 -35.63 9.74 16.00
C THR A 161 -34.71 9.09 17.05
N ARG A 162 -33.38 9.15 16.85
CA ARG A 162 -32.39 8.62 17.81
C ARG A 162 -32.55 9.29 19.17
N GLY A 163 -32.65 8.49 20.23
CA GLY A 163 -32.62 8.98 21.60
C GLY A 163 -31.21 9.40 22.02
N PHE A 164 -31.08 10.53 22.71
CA PHE A 164 -29.81 11.05 23.19
C PHE A 164 -29.65 10.78 24.70
N GLY A 165 -28.46 10.35 25.14
CA GLY A 165 -28.25 10.04 26.56
C GLY A 165 -27.00 9.23 26.93
N SER A 166 -26.27 8.64 25.97
CA SER A 166 -25.04 7.90 26.29
C SER A 166 -23.96 8.84 26.85
N PRO A 167 -23.41 8.57 28.06
CA PRO A 167 -22.32 9.37 28.62
C PRO A 167 -20.94 8.95 28.07
N ILE A 168 -20.85 7.83 27.36
CA ILE A 168 -19.57 7.23 26.94
C ILE A 168 -19.25 7.43 25.45
N ALA A 169 -20.25 7.71 24.62
CA ALA A 169 -20.04 7.82 23.16
C ALA A 169 -18.97 8.86 22.79
N MET A 170 -18.92 9.98 23.52
CA MET A 170 -18.02 11.11 23.24
C MET A 170 -16.55 10.78 23.47
N GLN A 171 -16.23 9.90 24.42
CA GLN A 171 -14.85 9.53 24.78
C GLN A 171 -14.07 8.89 23.63
N ASN A 172 -14.79 8.42 22.60
CA ASN A 172 -14.22 7.78 21.43
C ASN A 172 -13.99 8.75 20.26
N PHE A 173 -14.07 10.05 20.52
CA PHE A 173 -13.72 11.11 19.59
C PHE A 173 -12.56 11.92 20.18
N ASP A 174 -11.57 12.25 19.34
CA ASP A 174 -10.40 13.06 19.73
C ASP A 174 -10.33 14.34 18.86
N PRO A 175 -10.34 15.55 19.46
CA PRO A 175 -10.56 15.80 20.89
C PRO A 175 -11.98 15.38 21.35
N GLU A 176 -12.16 15.12 22.64
CA GLU A 176 -13.47 14.72 23.18
C GLU A 176 -14.49 15.88 23.06
N PRO A 177 -15.61 15.72 22.34
CA PRO A 177 -16.64 16.75 22.23
C PRO A 177 -17.47 16.81 23.51
N THR A 178 -17.95 18.00 23.84
CA THR A 178 -18.97 18.17 24.89
C THR A 178 -20.29 17.51 24.48
N PHE A 179 -21.17 17.28 25.45
CA PHE A 179 -22.53 16.74 25.22
C PHE A 179 -23.30 17.55 24.15
N THR A 180 -23.21 18.88 24.21
CA THR A 180 -23.86 19.78 23.25
C THR A 180 -23.21 19.68 21.87
N GLU A 181 -21.88 19.66 21.79
CA GLU A 181 -21.16 19.52 20.52
C GLU A 181 -21.49 18.19 19.84
N TYR A 182 -21.50 17.08 20.60
CA TYR A 182 -21.87 15.78 20.06
C TYR A 182 -23.29 15.80 19.47
N LEU A 183 -24.26 16.32 20.21
CA LEU A 183 -25.64 16.44 19.74
C LEU A 183 -25.75 17.25 18.43
N GLN A 184 -24.98 18.34 18.31
CA GLN A 184 -25.00 19.22 17.14
C GLN A 184 -24.24 18.65 15.94
N GLN A 185 -23.22 17.82 16.18
CA GLN A 185 -22.26 17.38 15.17
C GLN A 185 -22.52 15.96 14.66
N ALA A 186 -23.13 15.10 15.47
CA ALA A 186 -23.26 13.66 15.19
C ALA A 186 -23.99 13.37 13.87
N ASN A 187 -25.09 14.05 13.58
CA ASN A 187 -25.87 13.84 12.35
C ASN A 187 -25.05 14.05 11.07
N GLU A 188 -24.10 14.99 11.09
CA GLU A 188 -23.25 15.31 9.96
C GLU A 188 -21.95 14.50 9.95
N SER A 189 -21.54 13.92 11.08
CA SER A 189 -20.26 13.20 11.22
C SER A 189 -20.34 11.70 11.15
N LEU A 190 -21.40 11.10 11.70
CA LEU A 190 -21.56 9.66 11.72
C LEU A 190 -21.92 9.15 10.32
N LEU A 191 -21.54 7.91 10.02
CA LEU A 191 -21.83 7.28 8.73
C LEU A 191 -22.98 6.28 8.89
N THR A 192 -24.01 6.41 8.06
CA THR A 192 -25.05 5.39 7.91
C THR A 192 -24.77 4.60 6.64
N MET A 193 -24.48 3.31 6.80
CA MET A 193 -24.15 2.39 5.72
C MET A 193 -25.18 1.27 5.66
N VAL A 194 -25.56 0.85 4.46
CA VAL A 194 -26.47 -0.28 4.25
C VAL A 194 -25.84 -1.30 3.31
N GLN A 195 -26.13 -2.57 3.53
CA GLN A 195 -25.68 -3.66 2.70
C GLN A 195 -26.71 -3.99 1.62
N ILE A 196 -26.27 -4.02 0.37
CA ILE A 196 -27.05 -4.53 -0.76
C ILE A 196 -26.62 -5.97 -0.99
N GLU A 197 -27.49 -6.88 -0.55
CA GLU A 197 -27.25 -8.33 -0.60
C GLU A 197 -28.53 -9.16 -0.78
N THR A 198 -29.68 -8.49 -0.93
CA THR A 198 -30.95 -9.12 -1.28
C THR A 198 -31.33 -8.71 -2.70
N LYS A 199 -32.15 -9.53 -3.34
CA LYS A 199 -32.62 -9.24 -4.69
C LYS A 199 -33.48 -7.96 -4.71
N GLU A 200 -34.35 -7.79 -3.72
CA GLU A 200 -35.25 -6.65 -3.62
C GLU A 200 -34.51 -5.32 -3.45
N ALA A 201 -33.42 -5.33 -2.65
CA ALA A 201 -32.57 -4.15 -2.49
C ALA A 201 -31.75 -3.85 -3.75
N LEU A 202 -31.30 -4.88 -4.48
CA LEU A 202 -30.66 -4.70 -5.79
C LEU A 202 -31.63 -4.08 -6.80
N ASP A 203 -32.87 -4.55 -6.84
CA ASP A 203 -33.90 -4.06 -7.75
C ASP A 203 -34.21 -2.57 -7.51
N SER A 204 -34.13 -2.12 -6.25
CA SER A 204 -34.42 -0.75 -5.82
C SER A 204 -33.16 0.10 -5.55
N VAL A 205 -31.99 -0.31 -6.04
CA VAL A 205 -30.71 0.29 -5.62
C VAL A 205 -30.59 1.76 -5.98
N GLU A 206 -31.17 2.20 -7.09
CA GLU A 206 -31.18 3.60 -7.53
C GLU A 206 -31.96 4.52 -6.57
N GLU A 207 -32.99 3.98 -5.89
CA GLU A 207 -33.77 4.70 -4.88
C GLU A 207 -33.12 4.65 -3.49
N ILE A 208 -32.45 3.53 -3.17
CA ILE A 208 -31.76 3.33 -1.89
C ILE A 208 -30.48 4.18 -1.80
N ALA A 209 -29.66 4.16 -2.85
CA ALA A 209 -28.35 4.80 -2.87
C ALA A 209 -28.34 6.25 -2.34
N PRO A 210 -29.21 7.18 -2.79
CA PRO A 210 -29.16 8.58 -2.33
C PRO A 210 -29.46 8.78 -0.83
N LEU A 211 -30.09 7.80 -0.16
CA LEU A 211 -30.56 7.93 1.22
C LEU A 211 -29.45 7.75 2.27
N VAL A 212 -28.33 7.12 1.90
CA VAL A 212 -27.26 6.70 2.82
C VAL A 212 -25.93 7.38 2.49
N ASP A 213 -24.94 7.23 3.37
CA ASP A 213 -23.58 7.72 3.13
C ASP A 213 -22.76 6.73 2.30
N VAL A 214 -22.91 5.44 2.61
CA VAL A 214 -22.22 4.34 1.93
C VAL A 214 -23.20 3.21 1.59
N VAL A 215 -23.14 2.76 0.35
CA VAL A 215 -23.77 1.51 -0.10
C VAL A 215 -22.70 0.43 -0.09
N PHE A 216 -22.85 -0.57 0.77
CA PHE A 216 -21.90 -1.67 0.92
C PHE A 216 -22.43 -2.89 0.17
N ILE A 217 -21.56 -3.62 -0.52
CA ILE A 217 -21.94 -4.79 -1.31
C ILE A 217 -21.48 -6.04 -0.55
N GLY A 218 -22.43 -6.92 -0.23
CA GLY A 218 -22.17 -8.24 0.32
C GLY A 218 -22.18 -9.28 -0.81
N PRO A 219 -21.04 -9.57 -1.47
CA PRO A 219 -21.05 -10.31 -2.74
C PRO A 219 -21.50 -11.77 -2.57
N PHE A 220 -21.22 -12.39 -1.42
CA PHE A 220 -21.63 -13.76 -1.12
C PHE A 220 -23.15 -13.88 -1.00
N ASP A 221 -23.75 -13.06 -0.13
CA ASP A 221 -25.20 -13.07 0.09
C ASP A 221 -25.97 -12.53 -1.12
N LEU A 222 -25.44 -11.53 -1.82
CA LEU A 222 -26.02 -11.06 -3.08
C LEU A 222 -26.09 -12.20 -4.10
N GLY A 223 -24.97 -12.90 -4.32
CA GLY A 223 -24.88 -14.05 -5.21
C GLY A 223 -25.88 -15.14 -4.83
N ASN A 224 -25.98 -15.48 -3.55
CA ASN A 224 -26.98 -16.43 -3.06
C ASN A 224 -28.42 -15.99 -3.38
N ASN A 225 -28.75 -14.72 -3.15
CA ASN A 225 -30.11 -14.19 -3.31
C ASN A 225 -30.54 -14.04 -4.78
N ILE A 226 -29.61 -13.81 -5.70
CA ILE A 226 -29.91 -13.72 -7.14
C ILE A 226 -29.77 -15.06 -7.87
N GLY A 227 -29.36 -16.12 -7.17
CA GLY A 227 -29.20 -17.47 -7.73
C GLY A 227 -27.83 -17.75 -8.37
N HIS A 228 -26.86 -16.88 -8.16
CA HIS A 228 -25.50 -16.95 -8.70
C HIS A 228 -24.46 -16.96 -7.55
N PRO A 229 -24.43 -18.02 -6.71
CA PRO A 229 -23.56 -18.09 -5.54
C PRO A 229 -22.09 -18.14 -5.93
N ILE A 230 -21.22 -17.56 -5.09
CA ILE A 230 -19.77 -17.70 -5.25
C ILE A 230 -19.36 -19.09 -4.80
N VAL A 231 -19.06 -19.96 -5.77
CA VAL A 231 -18.61 -21.34 -5.53
C VAL A 231 -17.14 -21.46 -5.91
N ASN A 232 -16.34 -22.05 -5.02
CA ASN A 232 -14.89 -22.23 -5.21
C ASN A 232 -14.12 -20.93 -5.54
N GLY A 233 -14.61 -19.80 -5.02
CA GLY A 233 -14.01 -18.47 -5.24
C GLY A 233 -14.23 -17.90 -6.64
N LYS A 234 -15.06 -18.52 -7.48
CA LYS A 234 -15.42 -18.00 -8.80
C LYS A 234 -16.68 -17.15 -8.69
N MET A 235 -16.59 -15.89 -9.16
CA MET A 235 -17.76 -15.04 -9.36
C MET A 235 -18.36 -15.29 -10.74
N ASP A 236 -19.68 -15.29 -10.79
CA ASP A 236 -20.46 -15.48 -12.00
C ASP A 236 -20.73 -14.13 -12.69
N VAL A 237 -20.99 -14.13 -14.00
CA VAL A 237 -21.11 -12.89 -14.79
C VAL A 237 -22.28 -12.05 -14.30
N GLU A 238 -23.40 -12.68 -13.98
CA GLU A 238 -24.61 -12.05 -13.48
C GLU A 238 -24.40 -11.39 -12.11
N LEU A 239 -23.55 -11.98 -11.26
CA LEU A 239 -23.13 -11.36 -10.01
C LEU A 239 -22.22 -10.16 -10.26
N ASP A 240 -21.25 -10.26 -11.17
CA ASP A 240 -20.39 -9.14 -11.55
C ASP A 240 -21.20 -7.96 -12.12
N GLU A 241 -22.23 -8.25 -12.93
CA GLU A 241 -23.16 -7.26 -13.47
C GLU A 241 -24.02 -6.61 -12.37
N ALA A 242 -24.50 -7.41 -11.41
CA ALA A 242 -25.23 -6.89 -10.25
C ALA A 242 -24.35 -5.94 -9.42
N ILE A 243 -23.12 -6.34 -9.10
CA ILE A 243 -22.14 -5.51 -8.38
C ILE A 243 -21.86 -4.22 -9.17
N ALA A 244 -21.71 -4.32 -10.50
CA ALA A 244 -21.52 -3.18 -11.38
C ALA A 244 -22.70 -2.21 -11.36
N ARG A 245 -23.94 -2.72 -11.34
CA ARG A 245 -25.15 -1.90 -11.22
C ARG A 245 -25.18 -1.14 -9.90
N VAL A 246 -24.91 -1.82 -8.78
CA VAL A 246 -24.87 -1.17 -7.46
C VAL A 246 -23.84 -0.06 -7.42
N LEU A 247 -22.64 -0.31 -7.94
CA LEU A 247 -21.58 0.68 -8.02
C LEU A 247 -21.99 1.89 -8.87
N LYS A 248 -22.56 1.64 -10.06
CA LYS A 248 -23.02 2.70 -10.97
C LYS A 248 -24.10 3.57 -10.32
N ALA A 249 -25.12 2.95 -9.72
CA ALA A 249 -26.19 3.65 -9.03
C ALA A 249 -25.66 4.51 -7.86
N THR A 250 -24.75 3.94 -7.07
CA THR A 250 -24.14 4.60 -5.91
C THR A 250 -23.31 5.82 -6.32
N VAL A 251 -22.49 5.68 -7.36
CA VAL A 251 -21.67 6.78 -7.91
C VAL A 251 -22.56 7.85 -8.53
N ALA A 252 -23.62 7.47 -9.27
CA ALA A 252 -24.57 8.41 -9.84
C ALA A 252 -25.31 9.24 -8.77
N ALA A 253 -25.59 8.65 -7.61
CA ALA A 253 -26.15 9.33 -6.45
C ALA A 253 -25.13 10.22 -5.68
N GLY A 254 -23.86 10.24 -6.10
CA GLY A 254 -22.79 10.98 -5.43
C GLY A 254 -22.39 10.39 -4.06
N LYS A 255 -22.69 9.11 -3.83
CA LYS A 255 -22.41 8.39 -2.57
C LYS A 255 -21.20 7.48 -2.71
N LYS A 256 -20.78 6.87 -1.61
CA LYS A 256 -19.61 5.97 -1.59
C LYS A 256 -20.06 4.52 -1.69
N ALA A 257 -19.34 3.74 -2.48
CA ALA A 257 -19.53 2.30 -2.56
C ALA A 257 -18.44 1.57 -1.77
N GLY A 258 -18.81 0.51 -1.07
CA GLY A 258 -17.89 -0.42 -0.41
C GLY A 258 -18.19 -1.85 -0.84
N ILE A 259 -17.22 -2.75 -0.74
CA ILE A 259 -17.39 -4.18 -1.03
C ILE A 259 -16.44 -4.98 -0.15
N PHE A 260 -16.87 -6.17 0.26
CA PHE A 260 -16.00 -7.14 0.92
C PHE A 260 -15.10 -7.86 -0.10
N CYS A 261 -13.82 -8.00 0.21
CA CYS A 261 -12.86 -8.78 -0.58
C CYS A 261 -12.16 -9.80 0.32
N SER A 262 -11.96 -11.01 -0.18
CA SER A 262 -11.30 -12.09 0.57
C SER A 262 -9.78 -12.00 0.55
N SER A 263 -9.20 -11.17 -0.32
CA SER A 263 -7.76 -10.95 -0.41
C SER A 263 -7.39 -9.52 -0.81
N GLY A 264 -6.16 -9.12 -0.47
CA GLY A 264 -5.61 -7.84 -0.90
C GLY A 264 -5.40 -7.75 -2.41
N GLU A 265 -5.22 -8.87 -3.11
CA GLU A 265 -5.16 -8.91 -4.58
C GLU A 265 -6.51 -8.55 -5.19
N GLN A 266 -7.60 -9.15 -4.67
CA GLN A 266 -8.96 -8.81 -5.09
C GLN A 266 -9.28 -7.34 -4.81
N ALA A 267 -8.87 -6.82 -3.65
CA ALA A 267 -9.07 -5.41 -3.30
C ALA A 267 -8.27 -4.43 -4.17
N LYS A 268 -7.12 -4.86 -4.74
CA LYS A 268 -6.32 -4.04 -5.66
C LYS A 268 -6.89 -4.00 -7.07
N GLN A 269 -7.65 -5.02 -7.47
CA GLN A 269 -8.26 -5.05 -8.78
C GLN A 269 -9.34 -3.96 -8.85
N PRO A 270 -9.21 -2.96 -9.74
CA PRO A 270 -10.34 -2.10 -10.03
C PRO A 270 -11.47 -2.99 -10.53
N HIS A 271 -12.64 -2.91 -9.89
CA HIS A 271 -13.80 -3.70 -10.31
C HIS A 271 -13.98 -3.53 -11.83
N PRO A 272 -14.24 -4.58 -12.62
CA PRO A 272 -14.28 -4.49 -14.09
C PRO A 272 -15.17 -3.35 -14.63
N SER A 273 -16.22 -3.00 -13.90
CA SER A 273 -17.10 -1.86 -14.21
C SER A 273 -16.51 -0.45 -13.97
N LEU A 274 -15.42 -0.32 -13.20
CA LEU A 274 -14.60 0.90 -13.11
C LEU A 274 -13.58 1.00 -14.26
N LEU A 275 -13.21 -0.13 -14.86
CA LEU A 275 -12.38 -0.18 -16.07
C LEU A 275 -13.22 0.11 -17.33
N ASN A 276 -14.50 -0.25 -17.32
CA ASN A 276 -15.47 0.12 -18.35
C ASN A 276 -16.00 1.54 -18.09
N LYS A 277 -15.17 2.56 -18.40
CA LYS A 277 -15.69 3.89 -18.72
C LYS A 277 -16.76 3.74 -19.83
N PRO A 278 -17.90 4.45 -19.78
CA PRO A 278 -18.78 4.52 -20.94
C PRO A 278 -17.95 4.98 -22.14
N ALA A 279 -18.16 4.33 -23.30
CA ALA A 279 -17.37 4.49 -24.52
C ALA A 279 -16.87 5.93 -24.70
N MET A 280 -15.55 6.14 -24.54
CA MET A 280 -14.96 7.46 -24.75
C MET A 280 -15.19 7.86 -26.20
N SER A 281 -15.83 9.01 -26.42
CA SER A 281 -15.89 9.67 -27.71
C SER A 281 -14.48 9.84 -28.27
N GLN A 282 -14.19 9.23 -29.42
CA GLN A 282 -12.88 9.27 -30.06
C GLN A 282 -12.85 10.38 -31.13
N LYS A 283 -11.74 11.09 -31.25
CA LYS A 283 -11.58 12.12 -32.30
C LYS A 283 -11.12 11.47 -33.59
N CYS A 284 -11.79 11.76 -34.69
CA CYS A 284 -11.44 11.23 -36.01
C CYS A 284 -10.09 11.79 -36.49
N VAL A 285 -9.22 10.91 -36.97
CA VAL A 285 -7.86 11.26 -37.45
C VAL A 285 -7.81 11.67 -38.92
N HIS A 286 -8.93 11.56 -39.65
CA HIS A 286 -8.98 11.97 -41.05
C HIS A 286 -8.78 13.48 -41.22
N GLN A 287 -7.94 13.85 -42.20
CA GLN A 287 -7.55 15.23 -42.48
C GLN A 287 -8.77 16.09 -42.86
N GLY A 288 -9.04 17.13 -42.08
CA GLY A 288 -10.17 18.04 -42.28
C GLY A 288 -11.49 17.63 -41.59
N CYS A 289 -11.57 16.43 -40.96
CA CYS A 289 -12.79 16.02 -40.26
C CYS A 289 -12.87 16.59 -38.83
N GLY A 290 -11.91 16.25 -37.97
CA GLY A 290 -11.78 16.79 -36.60
C GLY A 290 -12.94 16.49 -35.62
N LYS A 291 -14.00 15.80 -36.04
CA LYS A 291 -15.17 15.46 -35.23
C LYS A 291 -14.89 14.36 -34.21
N THR A 292 -15.61 14.39 -33.10
CA THR A 292 -15.65 13.33 -32.09
C THR A 292 -16.82 12.39 -32.36
N PHE A 293 -16.59 11.08 -32.40
CA PHE A 293 -17.60 10.05 -32.68
C PHE A 293 -17.53 8.92 -31.66
N ALA A 294 -18.60 8.14 -31.54
CA ALA A 294 -18.67 6.94 -30.70
C ALA A 294 -18.52 5.68 -31.57
N ASP A 295 -17.87 4.64 -31.07
CA ASP A 295 -17.71 3.38 -31.80
C ASP A 295 -19.08 2.81 -32.19
N GLY A 296 -19.31 2.64 -33.50
CA GLY A 296 -20.56 2.14 -34.07
C GLY A 296 -21.56 3.20 -34.56
N SER A 297 -21.22 4.49 -34.57
CA SER A 297 -22.09 5.52 -35.17
C SER A 297 -22.08 5.46 -36.72
N ASP A 298 -23.27 5.47 -37.35
CA ASP A 298 -23.44 5.58 -38.81
C ASP A 298 -23.23 7.02 -39.37
N GLU A 299 -22.55 7.90 -38.61
CA GLU A 299 -22.27 9.26 -39.05
C GLU A 299 -21.22 9.27 -40.18
N VAL A 300 -21.52 10.02 -41.25
CA VAL A 300 -20.66 10.13 -42.43
C VAL A 300 -19.50 11.11 -42.16
N CYS A 301 -18.28 10.60 -42.21
CA CYS A 301 -17.04 11.37 -42.11
C CYS A 301 -16.71 12.02 -43.45
N ARG A 302 -16.57 13.35 -43.48
CA ARG A 302 -16.09 14.10 -44.65
C ARG A 302 -14.63 14.53 -44.44
N TYR A 303 -13.73 14.16 -45.35
CA TYR A 303 -12.29 14.41 -45.20
C TYR A 303 -11.53 14.51 -46.54
N HIS A 304 -10.25 14.90 -46.48
CA HIS A 304 -9.31 14.88 -47.61
C HIS A 304 -8.36 13.67 -47.50
N PRO A 305 -8.35 12.71 -48.44
CA PRO A 305 -7.52 11.50 -48.37
C PRO A 305 -6.05 11.75 -48.80
N GLY A 306 -5.77 12.89 -49.44
CA GLY A 306 -4.42 13.26 -49.90
C GLY A 306 -3.74 14.21 -48.92
N PRO A 307 -2.40 14.16 -48.77
CA PRO A 307 -1.66 15.08 -47.91
C PRO A 307 -1.74 16.54 -48.42
N PRO A 308 -1.46 17.54 -47.56
CA PRO A 308 -1.35 18.93 -47.98
C PRO A 308 -0.14 19.13 -48.91
N VAL A 309 -0.28 20.02 -49.89
CA VAL A 309 0.74 20.40 -50.86
C VAL A 309 0.92 21.91 -50.80
N PHE A 310 2.16 22.34 -50.59
CA PHE A 310 2.56 23.74 -50.57
C PHE A 310 3.66 23.94 -51.62
N HIS A 311 3.34 24.61 -52.73
CA HIS A 311 4.29 24.84 -53.83
C HIS A 311 4.05 26.22 -54.45
N GLU A 312 5.12 26.96 -54.74
CA GLU A 312 5.07 28.28 -55.40
C GLU A 312 4.12 29.30 -54.72
N GLY A 313 4.09 29.30 -53.39
CA GLY A 313 3.22 30.21 -52.60
C GLY A 313 1.76 29.78 -52.52
N GLN A 314 1.34 28.78 -53.30
CA GLN A 314 0.01 28.19 -53.27
C GLN A 314 -0.06 27.00 -52.30
N LYS A 315 -1.21 26.86 -51.66
CA LYS A 315 -1.53 25.86 -50.64
C LYS A 315 -2.79 25.12 -51.05
N GLY A 316 -2.82 23.80 -50.92
CA GLY A 316 -3.99 22.99 -51.26
C GLY A 316 -3.80 21.52 -50.92
N TRP A 317 -4.86 20.72 -51.00
CA TRP A 317 -4.77 19.28 -50.76
C TRP A 317 -4.39 18.54 -52.05
N LYS A 318 -3.62 17.45 -51.94
CA LYS A 318 -3.28 16.63 -53.11
C LYS A 318 -4.51 16.00 -53.77
N CYS A 319 -5.58 15.75 -53.01
CA CYS A 319 -6.80 15.11 -53.52
C CYS A 319 -7.66 16.02 -54.42
N CYS A 320 -7.57 17.35 -54.27
CA CYS A 320 -8.50 18.27 -54.90
C CYS A 320 -7.77 19.48 -55.50
N LYS A 321 -8.45 20.20 -56.39
CA LYS A 321 -7.86 21.29 -57.19
C LYS A 321 -7.83 22.68 -56.56
N PRO A 322 -8.61 23.05 -55.51
CA PRO A 322 -8.49 24.36 -54.90
C PRO A 322 -7.05 24.64 -54.44
N ARG A 323 -6.52 25.79 -54.86
CA ARG A 323 -5.21 26.30 -54.49
C ARG A 323 -5.39 27.72 -54.01
N VAL A 324 -4.90 28.00 -52.81
CA VAL A 324 -5.11 29.27 -52.12
C VAL A 324 -3.78 29.82 -51.62
N LEU A 325 -3.70 31.12 -51.42
CA LEU A 325 -2.44 31.78 -51.11
C LEU A 325 -2.23 31.90 -49.60
N THR A 326 -3.30 31.95 -48.81
CA THR A 326 -3.23 32.06 -47.36
C THR A 326 -3.48 30.72 -46.67
N PHE A 327 -3.01 30.59 -45.43
CA PHE A 327 -3.19 29.37 -44.65
C PHE A 327 -4.63 29.23 -44.12
N GLU A 328 -5.30 30.34 -43.83
CA GLU A 328 -6.70 30.35 -43.39
C GLU A 328 -7.64 29.86 -44.49
N GLU A 329 -7.47 30.36 -45.72
CA GLU A 329 -8.21 29.86 -46.88
C GLU A 329 -7.91 28.37 -47.13
N PHE A 330 -6.70 27.91 -46.82
CA PHE A 330 -6.31 26.51 -47.01
C PHE A 330 -7.05 25.58 -46.03
N MET A 331 -7.17 26.00 -44.77
CA MET A 331 -7.95 25.29 -43.75
C MET A 331 -9.46 25.32 -44.05
N ALA A 332 -9.94 26.30 -44.83
CA ALA A 332 -11.33 26.44 -45.25
C ALA A 332 -11.71 25.65 -46.52
N ILE A 333 -10.77 24.90 -47.12
CA ILE A 333 -11.08 24.07 -48.30
C ILE A 333 -11.99 22.91 -47.87
N GLU A 334 -13.24 22.95 -48.35
CA GLU A 334 -14.27 21.91 -48.15
C GLU A 334 -13.74 20.49 -48.45
N PRO A 335 -13.99 19.49 -47.57
CA PRO A 335 -13.55 18.12 -47.75
C PRO A 335 -13.96 17.48 -49.10
N CYS A 336 -13.03 16.77 -49.73
CA CYS A 336 -13.22 16.20 -51.09
C CYS A 336 -13.77 14.76 -51.10
N THR A 337 -13.97 14.11 -49.95
CA THR A 337 -14.33 12.67 -49.86
C THR A 337 -15.20 12.36 -48.64
N GLU A 338 -16.09 11.37 -48.75
CA GLU A 338 -16.93 10.84 -47.65
C GLU A 338 -16.54 9.40 -47.28
N GLY A 339 -16.63 9.03 -46.00
CA GLY A 339 -16.34 7.68 -45.51
C GLY A 339 -16.76 7.48 -44.05
N LYS A 340 -16.29 6.40 -43.41
CA LYS A 340 -16.50 6.17 -41.97
C LYS A 340 -15.41 6.84 -41.15
N HIS A 341 -15.75 7.28 -39.94
CA HIS A 341 -14.75 7.82 -39.02
C HIS A 341 -13.75 6.73 -38.61
N SER A 342 -12.46 7.07 -38.59
CA SER A 342 -11.36 6.18 -38.20
C SER A 342 -10.46 6.83 -37.15
N THR A 343 -9.76 5.98 -36.39
CA THR A 343 -8.71 6.33 -35.41
C THR A 343 -7.33 5.79 -35.78
N THR A 344 -7.17 5.14 -36.94
CA THR A 344 -5.90 4.60 -37.42
C THR A 344 -5.37 5.37 -38.64
N ASP A 345 -4.11 5.78 -38.57
CA ASP A 345 -3.43 6.76 -39.45
C ASP A 345 -2.93 6.20 -40.79
N LEU A 346 -3.73 5.41 -41.50
CA LEU A 346 -3.36 4.94 -42.85
C LEU A 346 -4.56 4.93 -43.80
N PRO A 347 -4.61 5.81 -44.83
CA PRO A 347 -5.55 5.64 -45.94
C PRO A 347 -5.20 4.37 -46.74
N PRO A 348 -6.17 3.76 -47.44
CA PRO A 348 -5.93 2.57 -48.24
C PRO A 348 -4.85 2.79 -49.30
N LYS A 349 -3.93 1.83 -49.43
CA LYS A 349 -2.83 1.82 -50.41
C LYS A 349 -3.39 1.86 -51.84
N ILE A 350 -2.98 2.86 -52.61
CA ILE A 350 -3.08 2.88 -54.07
C ILE A 350 -1.95 2.01 -54.62
N GLU A 351 -2.29 1.10 -55.54
CA GLU A 351 -1.35 0.18 -56.19
C GLU A 351 -0.28 0.95 -56.98
N LYS A 352 0.98 0.53 -56.82
CA LYS A 352 2.16 1.10 -57.47
C LYS A 352 2.26 0.62 -58.92
N LYS A 353 2.57 1.55 -59.82
CA LYS A 353 3.27 1.27 -61.08
C LYS A 353 4.73 1.73 -60.94
N GLU A 354 5.62 1.00 -61.60
CA GLU A 354 7.05 0.82 -61.33
C GLU A 354 7.95 2.06 -61.51
N ALA A 355 9.17 1.90 -61.01
CA ALA A 355 10.21 2.88 -60.72
C ALA A 355 11.04 3.35 -61.93
N ASP A 356 11.79 4.44 -61.74
CA ASP A 356 13.14 4.55 -62.30
C ASP A 356 14.08 5.31 -61.31
N PRO A 357 15.32 4.86 -61.08
CA PRO A 357 16.21 5.34 -60.01
C PRO A 357 17.31 6.26 -60.57
N ALA A 358 17.21 7.55 -60.31
CA ALA A 358 18.35 8.46 -60.43
C ALA A 358 18.15 9.67 -59.52
N LEU A 359 19.25 10.12 -58.91
CA LEU A 359 19.39 11.32 -58.06
C LEU A 359 19.10 11.11 -56.56
N THR A 360 19.83 10.15 -55.99
CA THR A 360 20.64 10.48 -54.81
C THR A 360 21.58 11.63 -55.15
N GLU A 361 21.44 12.78 -54.50
CA GLU A 361 22.52 13.56 -53.87
C GLU A 361 22.01 14.92 -53.35
N ALA A 362 22.72 15.42 -52.34
CA ALA A 362 22.59 16.75 -51.71
C ALA A 362 21.45 16.95 -50.69
N SER A 363 21.75 16.66 -49.42
CA SER A 363 22.00 17.74 -48.45
C SER A 363 22.46 17.14 -47.12
N THR A 364 23.77 17.03 -46.99
CA THR A 364 24.45 17.12 -45.70
C THR A 364 24.39 18.56 -45.20
N ASN A 365 24.39 18.70 -43.87
CA ASN A 365 24.61 19.90 -43.06
C ASN A 365 23.36 20.63 -42.57
N PHE A 366 22.90 20.26 -41.37
CA PHE A 366 22.77 21.19 -40.22
C PHE A 366 22.81 20.39 -38.90
N ALA A 367 23.50 20.95 -37.90
CA ALA A 367 23.76 20.32 -36.61
C ALA A 367 22.50 20.25 -35.71
N PRO A 368 22.31 19.20 -34.90
CA PRO A 368 21.19 19.14 -33.95
C PRO A 368 21.44 20.03 -32.72
N PRO A 369 20.42 20.74 -32.20
CA PRO A 369 20.50 21.48 -30.94
C PRO A 369 20.60 20.52 -29.73
N PRO A 370 21.17 20.99 -28.60
CA PRO A 370 21.67 20.12 -27.55
C PRO A 370 20.55 19.39 -26.78
N PRO A 371 20.81 18.14 -26.30
CA PRO A 371 19.84 17.36 -25.55
C PRO A 371 19.65 17.91 -24.14
N ARG A 372 18.40 18.07 -23.72
CA ARG A 372 18.01 18.36 -22.34
C ARG A 372 18.05 17.05 -21.54
N ALA A 373 18.84 17.00 -20.47
CA ALA A 373 19.06 15.80 -19.68
C ALA A 373 17.79 15.30 -18.98
N PRO A 374 17.50 13.99 -18.99
CA PRO A 374 16.38 13.40 -18.26
C PRO A 374 16.66 13.38 -16.74
N VAL A 375 15.65 13.75 -15.95
CA VAL A 375 15.63 13.58 -14.50
C VAL A 375 15.57 12.07 -14.19
N ALA A 376 16.56 11.57 -13.46
CA ALA A 376 16.71 10.15 -13.16
C ALA A 376 15.60 9.64 -12.23
N ALA A 377 15.08 8.45 -12.55
CA ALA A 377 14.21 7.66 -11.68
C ALA A 377 14.97 7.19 -10.41
N PRO A 378 14.27 6.93 -9.28
CA PRO A 378 14.89 6.40 -8.07
C PRO A 378 15.61 5.07 -8.35
N GLN A 379 16.90 5.02 -8.04
CA GLN A 379 17.74 3.84 -8.24
C GLN A 379 17.64 2.87 -7.05
N HIS A 380 17.56 1.59 -7.39
CA HIS A 380 17.63 0.44 -6.49
C HIS A 380 18.97 0.42 -5.73
N ILE A 381 18.93 0.13 -4.43
CA ILE A 381 20.14 -0.14 -3.62
C ILE A 381 20.83 -1.40 -4.18
N PRO A 382 22.13 -1.36 -4.50
CA PRO A 382 22.86 -2.56 -4.92
C PRO A 382 23.08 -3.50 -3.73
N THR A 383 22.69 -4.76 -3.91
CA THR A 383 23.09 -5.88 -3.05
C THR A 383 24.61 -6.06 -3.11
N PRO A 384 25.30 -6.43 -2.01
CA PRO A 384 26.74 -6.70 -2.04
C PRO A 384 27.10 -7.71 -3.14
N PRO A 385 28.24 -7.54 -3.83
CA PRO A 385 28.66 -8.48 -4.85
C PRO A 385 28.83 -9.89 -4.24
N PRO A 386 28.37 -10.95 -4.93
CA PRO A 386 28.54 -12.31 -4.45
C PRO A 386 30.04 -12.64 -4.32
N PRO A 387 30.42 -13.47 -3.33
CA PRO A 387 31.81 -13.88 -3.15
C PRO A 387 32.34 -14.55 -4.43
N ALA A 388 33.63 -14.34 -4.70
CA ALA A 388 34.32 -14.87 -5.87
C ALA A 388 34.07 -16.38 -6.04
N ALA A 389 33.82 -16.78 -7.30
CA ALA A 389 33.55 -18.15 -7.69
C ALA A 389 34.65 -19.09 -7.18
N GLU A 390 34.27 -20.08 -6.37
CA GLU A 390 35.16 -21.18 -6.00
C GLU A 390 35.44 -22.03 -7.24
N SER A 391 36.64 -22.61 -7.32
CA SER A 391 37.09 -23.35 -8.51
C SER A 391 36.09 -24.44 -8.89
N GLU A 392 35.89 -24.61 -10.20
CA GLU A 392 34.77 -25.39 -10.72
C GLU A 392 34.95 -26.91 -10.60
N ASP A 393 36.14 -27.39 -10.20
CA ASP A 393 36.55 -28.80 -10.14
C ASP A 393 37.40 -29.11 -8.88
N ASP A 394 37.44 -30.40 -8.50
CA ASP A 394 38.32 -30.92 -7.45
C ASP A 394 39.78 -30.95 -7.93
N ASP A 395 40.72 -30.60 -7.06
CA ASP A 395 42.14 -30.74 -7.34
C ASP A 395 42.54 -32.22 -7.33
N GLU A 396 43.11 -32.72 -8.43
CA GLU A 396 43.50 -34.13 -8.59
C GLU A 396 44.65 -34.55 -7.66
N SER A 397 45.32 -33.59 -7.03
CA SER A 397 46.41 -33.84 -6.09
C SER A 397 45.97 -34.15 -4.64
N ILE A 398 44.68 -33.99 -4.31
CA ILE A 398 44.16 -34.15 -2.95
C ILE A 398 43.30 -35.41 -2.85
N GLU A 399 43.71 -36.36 -2.00
CA GLU A 399 42.90 -37.56 -1.72
C GLU A 399 41.56 -37.18 -1.06
N ILE A 400 40.45 -37.66 -1.63
CA ILE A 400 39.11 -37.39 -1.10
C ILE A 400 38.84 -38.33 0.08
N PRO A 401 38.55 -37.81 1.29
CA PRO A 401 38.20 -38.63 2.44
C PRO A 401 36.89 -39.40 2.22
N ASP A 402 36.82 -40.62 2.75
CA ASP A 402 35.64 -41.48 2.68
C ASP A 402 34.43 -40.84 3.38
N GLY A 403 33.25 -40.94 2.78
CA GLY A 403 32.00 -40.38 3.32
C GLY A 403 31.79 -38.88 3.09
N ARG A 404 32.60 -38.20 2.26
CA ARG A 404 32.41 -36.77 1.95
C ARG A 404 31.20 -36.54 1.04
N ILE A 405 30.38 -35.56 1.38
CA ILE A 405 29.18 -35.19 0.62
C ILE A 405 29.53 -34.09 -0.40
N CYS A 406 28.94 -34.17 -1.58
CA CYS A 406 29.11 -33.20 -2.66
C CYS A 406 28.75 -31.79 -2.18
N ARG A 407 29.67 -30.84 -2.33
CA ARG A 407 29.52 -29.42 -1.93
C ARG A 407 28.55 -28.64 -2.82
N ARG A 408 28.13 -29.18 -3.97
CA ARG A 408 27.19 -28.51 -4.89
C ARG A 408 25.76 -28.56 -4.33
N LYS A 409 25.10 -27.40 -4.27
CA LYS A 409 23.77 -27.22 -3.67
C LYS A 409 22.73 -28.12 -4.33
N GLY A 410 22.04 -28.93 -3.53
CA GLY A 410 20.97 -29.83 -4.00
C GLY A 410 21.43 -31.16 -4.60
N CYS A 411 22.74 -31.48 -4.60
CA CYS A 411 23.22 -32.76 -5.09
C CYS A 411 23.18 -33.87 -4.03
N GLY A 412 23.80 -33.66 -2.87
CA GLY A 412 23.77 -34.62 -1.75
C GLY A 412 24.48 -35.97 -1.96
N ALA A 413 25.16 -36.19 -3.10
CA ALA A 413 25.91 -37.42 -3.36
C ALA A 413 27.08 -37.59 -2.38
N THR A 414 27.31 -38.82 -1.90
CA THR A 414 28.40 -39.15 -0.97
C THR A 414 29.49 -39.93 -1.69
N TYR A 415 30.75 -39.56 -1.47
CA TYR A 415 31.90 -40.26 -2.01
C TYR A 415 32.23 -41.50 -1.16
N ASN A 416 32.34 -42.66 -1.81
CA ASN A 416 32.78 -43.90 -1.19
C ASN A 416 34.19 -44.25 -1.70
N LYS A 417 35.12 -44.53 -0.79
CA LYS A 417 36.51 -44.82 -1.14
C LYS A 417 36.60 -46.06 -2.04
N GLY A 418 37.14 -45.91 -3.24
CA GLY A 418 37.33 -46.99 -4.23
C GLY A 418 36.32 -47.05 -5.38
N SER A 419 35.32 -46.17 -5.42
CA SER A 419 34.41 -46.07 -6.56
C SER A 419 35.07 -45.39 -7.78
N ALA A 420 34.93 -45.99 -8.97
CA ALA A 420 35.34 -45.36 -10.23
C ALA A 420 34.51 -44.09 -10.46
N ARG A 421 35.18 -42.95 -10.70
CA ARG A 421 34.55 -41.63 -10.90
C ARG A 421 34.29 -41.30 -12.38
N GLU A 422 34.52 -42.25 -13.29
CA GLU A 422 34.27 -42.08 -14.72
C GLU A 422 32.78 -42.27 -15.02
N GLY A 423 32.14 -41.26 -15.62
CA GLY A 423 30.71 -41.29 -15.98
C GLY A 423 29.75 -40.76 -14.90
N GLU A 424 30.26 -40.13 -13.83
CA GLU A 424 29.41 -39.49 -12.82
C GLU A 424 28.60 -38.32 -13.40
N SER A 425 27.42 -38.04 -12.84
CA SER A 425 26.65 -36.85 -13.20
C SER A 425 26.07 -36.18 -11.96
N CYS A 426 26.40 -34.90 -11.80
CA CYS A 426 26.03 -34.09 -10.66
C CYS A 426 24.95 -33.08 -11.04
N VAL A 427 23.72 -33.36 -10.60
CA VAL A 427 22.57 -32.46 -10.72
C VAL A 427 22.54 -31.51 -9.51
N HIS A 428 22.62 -30.20 -9.74
CA HIS A 428 22.73 -29.19 -8.69
C HIS A 428 22.12 -27.84 -9.09
N HIS A 429 21.95 -26.95 -8.11
CA HIS A 429 21.58 -25.55 -8.33
C HIS A 429 22.84 -24.66 -8.32
N PRO A 430 23.21 -24.02 -9.44
CA PRO A 430 24.26 -22.99 -9.48
C PRO A 430 23.77 -21.64 -8.90
N GLY A 431 22.45 -21.48 -8.74
CA GLY A 431 21.84 -20.26 -8.20
C GLY A 431 21.92 -20.15 -6.68
N ALA A 432 21.80 -18.93 -6.16
CA ALA A 432 21.66 -18.69 -4.74
C ALA A 432 20.23 -18.98 -4.26
N PRO A 433 20.03 -19.48 -3.02
CA PRO A 433 18.72 -19.49 -2.38
C PRO A 433 18.11 -18.08 -2.38
N ILE A 434 16.85 -17.97 -2.78
CA ILE A 434 16.03 -16.76 -2.74
C ILE A 434 14.88 -17.03 -1.77
N PHE A 435 14.70 -16.10 -0.82
CA PHE A 435 13.57 -16.08 0.10
C PHE A 435 12.90 -14.71 -0.04
N HIS A 436 11.78 -14.67 -0.77
CA HIS A 436 11.06 -13.42 -1.03
C HIS A 436 9.55 -13.70 -1.07
N GLU A 437 8.75 -12.83 -0.44
CA GLU A 437 7.28 -12.89 -0.43
C GLU A 437 6.71 -14.25 0.03
N GLY A 438 7.30 -14.86 1.06
CA GLY A 438 6.86 -16.16 1.59
C GLY A 438 7.25 -17.37 0.71
N SER A 439 7.73 -17.14 -0.50
CA SER A 439 8.22 -18.17 -1.41
C SER A 439 9.74 -18.39 -1.26
N LYS A 440 10.16 -19.64 -1.38
CA LYS A 440 11.54 -20.11 -1.25
C LYS A 440 11.93 -20.82 -2.55
N GLY A 441 13.11 -20.57 -3.08
CA GLY A 441 13.59 -21.21 -4.31
C GLY A 441 15.04 -20.89 -4.61
N TYR A 442 15.55 -21.36 -5.74
CA TYR A 442 16.91 -21.00 -6.19
C TYR A 442 16.82 -20.00 -7.35
N SER A 443 17.78 -19.07 -7.42
CA SER A 443 17.85 -18.09 -8.50
C SER A 443 18.03 -18.70 -9.90
N CYS A 444 18.50 -19.95 -9.99
CA CYS A 444 18.71 -20.64 -11.26
C CYS A 444 17.44 -21.22 -11.91
N CYS A 445 16.36 -21.41 -11.15
CA CYS A 445 15.19 -22.15 -11.61
C CYS A 445 13.90 -21.41 -11.23
N LYS A 446 12.81 -21.66 -11.96
CA LYS A 446 11.51 -21.00 -11.73
C LYS A 446 10.70 -21.65 -10.60
N ARG A 447 11.06 -22.85 -10.15
CA ARG A 447 10.34 -23.55 -9.09
C ARG A 447 10.45 -22.77 -7.78
N ARG A 448 9.31 -22.56 -7.11
CA ARG A 448 9.17 -21.90 -5.82
C ARG A 448 8.30 -22.76 -4.93
N VAL A 449 8.58 -22.77 -3.64
CA VAL A 449 7.82 -23.52 -2.63
C VAL A 449 7.62 -22.64 -1.41
N LEU A 450 6.53 -22.86 -0.69
CA LEU A 450 6.17 -22.05 0.48
C LEU A 450 6.82 -22.61 1.76
N GLU A 451 6.92 -23.94 1.86
CA GLU A 451 7.48 -24.63 3.03
C GLU A 451 8.99 -24.85 2.91
N PHE A 452 9.70 -24.71 4.04
CA PHE A 452 11.18 -24.86 4.06
C PHE A 452 11.63 -26.30 3.76
N ASP A 453 10.90 -27.30 4.26
CA ASP A 453 11.22 -28.70 4.00
C ASP A 453 11.05 -29.08 2.53
N GLN A 454 10.12 -28.43 1.83
CA GLN A 454 9.96 -28.59 0.38
C GLN A 454 11.08 -27.87 -0.37
N PHE A 455 11.63 -26.79 0.17
CA PHE A 455 12.75 -26.05 -0.42
C PHE A 455 14.03 -26.89 -0.43
N MET A 456 14.29 -27.62 0.67
CA MET A 456 15.40 -28.56 0.75
C MET A 456 15.29 -29.73 -0.24
N LYS A 457 14.07 -30.03 -0.71
CA LYS A 457 13.76 -31.12 -1.66
C LYS A 457 13.71 -30.67 -3.13
N ILE A 458 14.04 -29.42 -3.44
CA ILE A 458 14.07 -28.96 -4.83
C ILE A 458 15.25 -29.61 -5.56
N GLU A 459 14.95 -30.51 -6.49
CA GLU A 459 15.95 -31.16 -7.36
C GLU A 459 16.76 -30.14 -8.17
N GLY A 460 18.06 -30.40 -8.33
CA GLY A 460 18.99 -29.50 -9.01
C GLY A 460 18.57 -29.15 -10.45
N CYS A 461 18.85 -27.92 -10.87
CA CYS A 461 18.44 -27.39 -12.17
C CYS A 461 19.50 -27.57 -13.28
N LYS A 462 20.74 -27.97 -12.95
CA LYS A 462 21.86 -28.10 -13.90
C LYS A 462 22.70 -29.34 -13.62
N THR A 463 23.08 -30.07 -14.68
CA THR A 463 23.91 -31.28 -14.61
C THR A 463 25.36 -30.95 -15.01
N LYS A 464 26.34 -31.42 -14.24
CA LYS A 464 27.77 -31.47 -14.63
C LYS A 464 28.29 -32.90 -14.56
N ASN A 465 29.38 -33.21 -15.24
CA ASN A 465 29.90 -34.59 -15.37
C ASN A 465 30.74 -35.07 -14.16
N ARG A 466 30.88 -34.28 -13.09
CA ARG A 466 31.56 -34.68 -11.84
C ARG A 466 31.00 -33.96 -10.62
N HIS A 467 31.02 -34.66 -9.47
CA HIS A 467 30.74 -34.08 -8.15
C HIS A 467 31.95 -33.29 -7.62
N LEU A 468 31.71 -32.33 -6.70
CA LEU A 468 32.74 -31.49 -6.09
C LEU A 468 32.82 -31.79 -4.59
N PHE A 469 33.95 -32.27 -4.08
CA PHE A 469 34.11 -32.69 -2.69
C PHE A 469 35.14 -31.89 -1.89
N VAL A 470 36.19 -31.40 -2.56
CA VAL A 470 37.33 -30.72 -1.97
C VAL A 470 37.31 -29.24 -2.37
N GLY A 471 37.24 -28.92 -3.66
CA GLY A 471 37.39 -27.56 -4.20
C GLY A 471 38.81 -27.02 -4.05
N GLY A 472 39.26 -26.19 -4.99
CA GLY A 472 40.62 -25.67 -5.06
C GLY A 472 40.93 -24.64 -3.97
N GLU A 473 42.15 -24.69 -3.43
CA GLU A 473 42.60 -23.85 -2.33
C GLU A 473 42.53 -22.35 -2.66
N LYS A 474 41.86 -21.56 -1.81
CA LYS A 474 41.97 -20.09 -1.83
C LYS A 474 43.29 -19.70 -1.17
N LYS A 475 44.19 -19.08 -1.94
CA LYS A 475 45.34 -18.31 -1.44
C LYS A 475 44.85 -17.13 -0.60
N ASN A 476 44.73 -17.32 0.71
CA ASN A 476 44.81 -16.26 1.72
C ASN A 476 45.48 -16.86 2.96
N GLN A 477 46.79 -17.13 2.83
CA GLN A 477 47.69 -17.28 3.97
C GLN A 477 48.53 -16.00 4.03
N GLU A 478 48.04 -14.99 4.75
CA GLU A 478 48.98 -14.19 5.54
C GLU A 478 49.36 -15.05 6.73
N LYS A 479 50.62 -15.49 6.72
CA LYS A 479 51.28 -16.18 7.81
C LYS A 479 51.54 -15.14 8.90
N ASP A 480 50.81 -15.21 10.00
CA ASP A 480 51.34 -14.67 11.25
C ASP A 480 52.22 -15.73 11.91
N ALA A 481 53.48 -15.34 12.10
CA ALA A 481 54.52 -16.09 12.76
C ALA A 481 54.24 -16.15 14.27
N ASN A 482 53.31 -17.00 14.69
CA ASN A 482 53.38 -17.74 15.94
C ASN A 482 52.26 -18.77 15.97
N GLY A 483 52.62 -20.04 16.12
CA GLY A 483 51.67 -21.15 16.15
C GLY A 483 50.68 -21.02 17.30
N SER A 484 49.44 -20.68 16.99
CA SER A 484 48.26 -20.90 17.83
C SER A 484 47.04 -21.11 16.93
N ALA A 485 46.18 -22.05 17.32
CA ALA A 485 44.96 -22.44 16.58
C ALA A 485 44.16 -21.19 16.12
N GLY A 486 43.99 -21.05 14.81
CA GLY A 486 43.54 -19.78 14.19
C GLY A 486 42.11 -19.40 14.59
N GLU A 487 41.97 -18.22 15.19
CA GLU A 487 40.68 -17.53 15.43
C GLU A 487 40.19 -16.91 14.11
N GLU A 488 38.92 -17.10 13.74
CA GLU A 488 38.31 -16.47 12.56
C GLU A 488 37.83 -15.05 12.94
N VAL A 489 38.43 -14.02 12.34
CA VAL A 489 38.03 -12.62 12.58
C VAL A 489 36.73 -12.28 11.85
N VAL A 490 35.74 -11.79 12.58
CA VAL A 490 34.47 -11.32 12.04
C VAL A 490 34.57 -9.81 11.79
N GLU A 491 34.38 -9.38 10.54
CA GLU A 491 34.48 -7.96 10.17
C GLU A 491 33.21 -7.16 10.47
N THR A 492 32.02 -7.78 10.37
CA THR A 492 30.73 -7.10 10.55
C THR A 492 29.79 -7.88 11.44
N VAL A 493 29.12 -7.17 12.36
CA VAL A 493 28.09 -7.70 13.25
C VAL A 493 26.84 -6.85 13.07
N ARG A 494 25.66 -7.47 13.04
CA ARG A 494 24.39 -6.74 12.99
C ARG A 494 24.25 -5.89 14.24
N THR A 495 23.90 -4.62 14.06
CA THR A 495 23.69 -3.64 15.13
C THR A 495 22.32 -3.00 15.02
N ASP A 496 21.56 -3.01 16.12
CA ASP A 496 20.31 -2.24 16.25
C ASP A 496 20.42 -1.31 17.47
N PHE A 497 19.77 -0.15 17.46
CA PHE A 497 19.73 0.75 18.62
C PHE A 497 18.37 1.44 18.78
N TYR A 498 18.07 1.85 20.01
CA TYR A 498 16.99 2.76 20.33
C TYR A 498 17.45 3.74 21.40
N GLN A 499 16.69 4.82 21.63
CA GLN A 499 17.10 5.85 22.58
C GLN A 499 15.97 6.36 23.46
N THR A 500 16.34 6.81 24.64
CA THR A 500 15.53 7.64 25.53
C THR A 500 16.06 9.08 25.49
N PRO A 501 15.42 10.04 26.19
CA PRO A 501 15.98 11.38 26.32
C PRO A 501 17.40 11.40 26.93
N THR A 502 17.75 10.43 27.76
CA THR A 502 19.02 10.42 28.53
C THR A 502 20.01 9.37 28.09
N SER A 503 19.60 8.35 27.34
CA SER A 503 20.44 7.19 27.04
C SER A 503 20.20 6.63 25.65
N VAL A 504 21.22 5.98 25.09
CA VAL A 504 21.16 5.19 23.85
C VAL A 504 21.44 3.73 24.22
N ILE A 505 20.59 2.81 23.79
CA ILE A 505 20.75 1.39 24.03
C ILE A 505 21.04 0.71 22.69
N ALA A 506 22.26 0.22 22.52
CA ALA A 506 22.74 -0.46 21.32
C ALA A 506 22.86 -1.98 21.55
N SER A 507 22.46 -2.78 20.57
CA SER A 507 22.53 -4.24 20.57
C SER A 507 23.44 -4.73 19.44
N PHE A 508 24.52 -5.42 19.78
CA PHE A 508 25.44 -6.09 18.85
C PHE A 508 25.16 -7.59 18.84
N PHE A 509 24.63 -8.12 17.75
CA PHE A 509 24.16 -9.51 17.68
C PHE A 509 25.30 -10.49 17.37
N LEU A 510 25.97 -10.95 18.42
CA LEU A 510 27.00 -11.99 18.36
C LEU A 510 26.66 -13.09 19.38
N LYS A 511 26.62 -14.35 18.93
CA LYS A 511 26.28 -15.52 19.78
C LYS A 511 27.53 -16.04 20.47
N LYS A 512 27.34 -16.66 21.65
CA LYS A 512 28.39 -17.35 22.41
C LYS A 512 29.63 -16.48 22.68
N ILE A 513 29.42 -15.21 22.99
CA ILE A 513 30.50 -14.32 23.45
C ILE A 513 31.07 -14.92 24.75
N ASP A 514 32.38 -15.11 24.78
CA ASP A 514 33.09 -15.48 26.00
C ASP A 514 33.06 -14.29 26.96
N LYS A 515 32.35 -14.45 28.07
CA LYS A 515 32.15 -13.38 29.06
C LYS A 515 33.42 -13.02 29.81
N ASP A 516 34.32 -13.98 29.98
CA ASP A 516 35.53 -13.81 30.79
C ASP A 516 36.66 -13.20 29.96
N ALA A 517 36.63 -13.39 28.63
CA ALA A 517 37.62 -12.85 27.70
C ALA A 517 37.17 -11.58 26.94
N ALA A 518 35.87 -11.23 26.95
CA ALA A 518 35.36 -10.03 26.29
C ALA A 518 35.81 -8.73 26.96
N LYS A 519 36.22 -7.74 26.15
CA LYS A 519 36.56 -6.39 26.60
C LYS A 519 35.66 -5.36 25.90
N VAL A 520 35.12 -4.44 26.69
CA VAL A 520 34.30 -3.31 26.25
C VAL A 520 34.81 -2.07 26.96
N GLU A 521 35.38 -1.14 26.22
CA GLU A 521 35.94 0.11 26.77
C GLU A 521 35.17 1.31 26.22
N PHE A 522 34.69 2.17 27.13
CA PHE A 522 33.95 3.38 26.79
C PHE A 522 34.89 4.57 26.67
N GLN A 523 34.85 5.27 25.56
CA GLN A 523 35.52 6.54 25.36
C GLN A 523 34.48 7.65 25.16
N GLY A 524 34.90 8.92 25.28
CA GLY A 524 33.98 10.07 25.24
C GLY A 524 33.08 10.13 24.00
N GLN A 525 33.50 9.58 22.85
CA GLN A 525 32.70 9.52 21.62
C GLN A 525 32.93 8.22 20.81
N SER A 526 33.38 7.15 21.47
CA SER A 526 33.55 5.84 20.82
C SER A 526 33.44 4.70 21.84
N VAL A 527 33.22 3.47 21.35
CA VAL A 527 33.29 2.26 22.16
C VAL A 527 34.22 1.26 21.49
N ASP A 528 35.24 0.80 22.20
CA ASP A 528 36.11 -0.26 21.73
C ASP A 528 35.56 -1.61 22.16
N LEU A 529 35.37 -2.51 21.20
CA LEU A 529 34.83 -3.84 21.39
C LEU A 529 35.87 -4.87 20.99
N ASP A 530 36.16 -5.81 21.89
CA ASP A 530 36.98 -6.99 21.63
C ASP A 530 36.23 -8.22 22.18
N LEU A 531 35.50 -8.90 21.30
CA LEU A 531 34.53 -9.94 21.64
C LEU A 531 34.94 -11.29 21.04
N PRO A 532 35.71 -12.12 21.76
CA PRO A 532 35.95 -13.51 21.39
C PRO A 532 34.69 -14.36 21.63
N THR A 533 34.48 -15.39 20.79
CA THR A 533 33.38 -16.36 20.92
C THR A 533 33.90 -17.76 21.22
N THR A 534 33.09 -18.54 21.93
CA THR A 534 33.37 -19.95 22.22
C THR A 534 32.84 -20.89 21.13
N ASP A 535 32.87 -20.47 19.87
CA ASP A 535 32.41 -21.30 18.76
C ASP A 535 33.36 -22.47 18.49
N THR A 536 32.79 -23.64 18.21
CA THR A 536 33.51 -24.86 17.85
C THR A 536 33.09 -25.29 16.44
N PRO A 537 34.02 -25.70 15.56
CA PRO A 537 35.43 -26.03 15.82
C PRO A 537 36.42 -24.85 15.74
N VAL A 538 36.00 -23.67 15.27
CA VAL A 538 36.86 -22.48 15.13
C VAL A 538 36.23 -21.31 15.89
N PRO A 539 36.88 -20.79 16.95
CA PRO A 539 36.40 -19.61 17.68
C PRO A 539 36.46 -18.37 16.80
N LYS A 540 35.46 -17.49 16.94
CA LYS A 540 35.37 -16.23 16.18
C LYS A 540 35.74 -15.06 17.06
N ARG A 541 36.25 -13.97 16.48
CA ARG A 541 36.54 -12.75 17.23
C ARG A 541 36.04 -11.52 16.50
N TYR A 542 35.23 -10.72 17.17
CA TYR A 542 34.79 -9.41 16.67
C TYR A 542 35.56 -8.32 17.40
N LYS A 543 36.48 -7.66 16.68
CA LYS A 543 37.29 -6.57 17.21
C LYS A 543 37.07 -5.31 16.39
N THR A 544 36.51 -4.27 17.00
CA THR A 544 36.22 -3.02 16.30
C THR A 544 36.21 -1.83 17.25
N GLN A 545 36.44 -0.64 16.71
CA GLN A 545 36.13 0.62 17.37
C GLN A 545 34.85 1.19 16.74
N VAL A 546 33.85 1.46 17.56
CA VAL A 546 32.55 2.00 17.14
C VAL A 546 32.57 3.51 17.39
N PRO A 547 32.73 4.36 16.36
CA PRO A 547 32.67 5.81 16.50
C PRO A 547 31.20 6.22 16.71
N LEU A 548 30.88 6.87 17.82
CA LEU A 548 29.51 7.19 18.20
C LEU A 548 29.07 8.53 17.61
N PHE A 549 27.76 8.68 17.34
CA PHE A 549 27.22 9.94 16.82
C PHE A 549 27.41 11.12 17.78
N GLY A 550 27.21 10.92 19.08
CA GLY A 550 27.33 11.96 20.11
C GLY A 550 28.24 11.57 21.27
N ALA A 551 28.54 12.54 22.12
CA ALA A 551 29.36 12.32 23.30
C ALA A 551 28.59 11.58 24.41
N ILE A 552 29.30 10.72 25.14
CA ILE A 552 28.75 9.90 26.23
C ILE A 552 29.42 10.21 27.57
N ASP A 553 28.69 9.94 28.66
CA ASP A 553 29.23 9.88 30.02
C ASP A 553 29.79 8.47 30.25
N THR A 554 31.12 8.33 30.24
CA THR A 554 31.82 7.04 30.34
C THR A 554 31.58 6.34 31.67
N ASP A 555 31.44 7.11 32.76
CA ASP A 555 31.30 6.57 34.12
C ASP A 555 29.88 6.01 34.36
N LYS A 556 28.88 6.54 33.64
CA LYS A 556 27.49 6.09 33.73
C LYS A 556 27.07 5.09 32.64
N SER A 557 27.91 4.89 31.63
CA SER A 557 27.65 3.93 30.56
C SER A 557 27.98 2.51 31.01
N SER A 558 27.21 1.52 30.55
CA SER A 558 27.33 0.13 31.00
C SER A 558 27.03 -0.86 29.88
N PHE A 559 27.42 -2.12 30.05
CA PHE A 559 27.13 -3.17 29.08
C PHE A 559 26.67 -4.47 29.76
N LYS A 560 26.00 -5.32 28.99
CA LYS A 560 25.54 -6.64 29.41
C LYS A 560 25.71 -7.65 28.28
N ILE A 561 26.48 -8.70 28.53
CA ILE A 561 26.64 -9.82 27.58
C ILE A 561 25.50 -10.82 27.80
N LEU A 562 24.66 -10.99 26.78
CA LEU A 562 23.57 -11.96 26.73
C LEU A 562 23.96 -13.11 25.80
N GLY A 563 23.22 -14.23 25.83
CA GLY A 563 23.57 -15.42 25.05
C GLY A 563 23.58 -15.22 23.53
N THR A 564 22.83 -14.24 23.03
CA THR A 564 22.67 -13.96 21.59
C THR A 564 23.15 -12.57 21.15
N LYS A 565 23.56 -11.71 22.10
CA LYS A 565 23.95 -10.33 21.81
C LYS A 565 24.74 -9.70 22.97
N LEU A 566 25.57 -8.70 22.66
CA LEU A 566 26.04 -7.71 23.60
C LEU A 566 25.06 -6.52 23.59
N GLU A 567 24.59 -6.10 24.76
CA GLU A 567 23.78 -4.89 24.92
C GLU A 567 24.61 -3.82 25.62
N VAL A 568 24.66 -2.62 25.04
CA VAL A 568 25.44 -1.49 25.53
C VAL A 568 24.49 -0.33 25.80
N THR A 569 24.49 0.17 27.04
CA THR A 569 23.72 1.34 27.48
C THR A 569 24.67 2.52 27.61
N LEU A 570 24.51 3.49 26.71
CA LEU A 570 25.30 4.70 26.62
C LEU A 570 24.52 5.86 27.23
N VAL A 571 25.07 6.56 28.22
CA VAL A 571 24.44 7.75 28.79
C VAL A 571 24.89 8.98 28.01
N LYS A 572 23.95 9.78 27.52
CA LYS A 572 24.24 10.95 26.69
C LYS A 572 24.85 12.07 27.54
N ALA A 573 25.96 12.65 27.10
CA ALA A 573 26.57 13.78 27.81
C ALA A 573 25.78 15.09 27.66
N ASP A 574 25.16 15.30 26.49
CA ASP A 574 24.49 16.56 26.10
C ASP A 574 22.96 16.43 25.93
N GLY A 575 22.41 15.22 26.12
CA GLY A 575 20.99 14.93 25.91
C GLY A 575 20.51 15.01 24.46
N SER A 576 21.42 15.07 23.48
CA SER A 576 21.10 15.18 22.05
C SER A 576 20.34 13.94 21.53
N SER A 577 19.51 14.13 20.51
CA SER A 577 18.84 13.02 19.81
C SER A 577 19.78 12.46 18.73
N TRP A 578 19.97 11.14 18.72
CA TRP A 578 20.91 10.47 17.81
C TRP A 578 20.14 9.90 16.61
N PRO A 579 20.28 10.44 15.39
CA PRO A 579 19.61 9.91 14.20
C PRO A 579 20.22 8.59 13.73
N VAL A 580 21.50 8.35 14.05
CA VAL A 580 22.25 7.12 13.75
C VAL A 580 23.10 6.75 14.98
N LEU A 581 23.50 5.48 15.09
CA LEU A 581 24.38 5.04 16.18
C LEU A 581 25.82 5.50 15.92
N ARG A 582 26.30 5.27 14.70
CA ARG A 582 27.68 5.58 14.33
C ARG A 582 27.79 6.91 13.62
N SER A 583 28.87 7.65 13.85
CA SER A 583 29.09 8.94 13.17
C SER A 583 29.39 8.80 11.67
N ASP A 584 29.83 7.61 11.23
CA ASP A 584 30.13 7.27 9.84
C ASP A 584 28.91 6.73 9.05
N ASP A 585 27.75 6.58 9.70
CA ASP A 585 26.52 6.13 9.05
C ASP A 585 25.82 7.27 8.28
N ARG A 586 25.23 6.93 7.13
CA ARG A 586 24.49 7.89 6.30
C ARG A 586 23.18 8.31 6.98
N LEU A 587 22.97 9.61 7.15
CA LEU A 587 21.73 10.19 7.67
C LEU A 587 20.56 9.93 6.70
N THR A 588 19.68 8.98 7.04
CA THR A 588 18.50 8.61 6.23
C THR A 588 17.24 9.41 6.58
N GLY A 589 17.27 10.27 7.61
CA GLY A 589 16.15 11.13 7.99
C GLY A 589 15.03 10.45 8.79
N GLU A 590 15.11 9.13 9.02
CA GLU A 590 14.19 8.40 9.89
C GLU A 590 14.75 8.33 11.31
N ILE A 591 14.14 9.06 12.25
CA ILE A 591 14.49 8.98 13.67
C ILE A 591 13.84 7.71 14.24
N LEU A 592 14.64 6.68 14.49
CA LEU A 592 14.22 5.51 15.25
C LEU A 592 13.96 5.92 16.72
N GLN A 593 12.67 6.15 17.00
CA GLN A 593 11.99 6.00 18.29
C GLN A 593 12.64 6.69 19.51
N VAL A 594 12.10 7.86 19.90
CA VAL A 594 12.25 8.40 21.26
C VAL A 594 11.24 7.68 22.16
N GLY A 595 11.70 6.71 22.94
CA GLY A 595 10.86 6.02 23.92
C GLY A 595 10.42 6.98 25.03
N ARG A 596 9.13 7.33 25.11
CA ARG A 596 8.54 7.94 26.32
C ARG A 596 8.44 6.86 27.40
N ALA A 597 9.42 6.82 28.31
CA ALA A 597 9.25 6.12 29.57
C ALA A 597 8.19 6.87 30.40
N GLY A 598 7.07 6.21 30.70
CA GLY A 598 6.04 6.73 31.61
C GLY A 598 6.66 7.03 32.97
N ARG A 599 6.35 8.21 33.52
CA ARG A 599 6.64 8.51 34.93
C ARG A 599 5.68 7.73 35.83
N ALA A 600 6.24 7.36 36.97
CA ALA A 600 5.71 6.59 38.10
C ALA A 600 4.31 7.00 38.58
#